data_AF-A0A8C6YYR4-F1
#
_entry.id   AF-A0A8C6YYR4-F1
#
_cell.length_a   1.000
_cell.length_b   1.000
_cell.length_c   1.000
_cell.angle_alpha   90.00
_cell.angle_beta   90.00
_cell.angle_gamma   90.00
#
_symmetry.space_group_name_H-M   'P 1'
#
loop_
_entity.id
_entity.type
_entity.pdbx_description
1 polymer ?
#
loop_
_entity_poly.entity_id
_entity_poly.type
_entity_poly.pdbx_seq_one_letter_code
_entity_poly.pdbx_strand_id
1 'polypeptide(L)'
;MELHNGSLYKSILITSQDKTPAVVAKVLEKHGQDGQDAGRFQLVQLLPGERELPLPPSANVFYAMNGASLDFALRPRAPADLSATFPKARAAGRRRALF
;
A
#
# COMPACT_ATOMS: atom_id res chain seq x y z
N MET A 1 -22.15 7.59 -20.25
CA MET A 1 -21.13 7.92 -19.25
C MET A 1 -20.00 6.92 -19.44
N GLU A 2 -19.00 7.31 -20.23
CA GLU A 2 -17.90 6.46 -20.64
C GLU A 2 -16.93 6.29 -19.46
N LEU A 3 -16.88 5.07 -18.90
CA LEU A 3 -15.82 4.64 -18.00
C LEU A 3 -14.54 4.47 -18.82
N HIS A 4 -13.97 5.59 -19.26
CA HIS A 4 -12.61 5.63 -19.77
C HIS A 4 -11.70 5.06 -18.66
N ASN A 5 -10.94 4.02 -19.01
CA ASN A 5 -9.89 3.35 -18.23
C ASN A 5 -10.18 2.06 -17.43
N GLY A 6 -11.23 1.30 -17.73
CA GLY A 6 -11.14 -0.17 -17.58
C GLY A 6 -10.61 -0.68 -16.23
N SER A 7 -11.05 -0.12 -15.10
CA SER A 7 -10.80 -0.69 -13.78
C SER A 7 -11.59 -2.00 -13.67
N LEU A 8 -10.97 -3.09 -14.11
CA LEU A 8 -11.54 -4.42 -13.97
C LEU A 8 -11.53 -4.77 -12.48
N TYR A 9 -12.72 -4.84 -11.87
CA TYR A 9 -12.84 -5.33 -10.51
C TYR A 9 -12.52 -6.83 -10.49
N LYS A 10 -11.39 -7.18 -9.89
CA LYS A 10 -10.97 -8.57 -9.73
C LYS A 10 -10.78 -8.86 -8.26
N SER A 11 -11.66 -9.69 -7.69
CA SER A 11 -11.49 -10.19 -6.34
C SER A 11 -10.21 -11.02 -6.24
N ILE A 12 -9.50 -10.84 -5.13
CA ILE A 12 -8.36 -11.65 -4.73
C ILE A 12 -8.65 -12.17 -3.32
N LEU A 13 -8.17 -13.37 -3.03
CA LEU A 13 -8.24 -13.89 -1.67
C LEU A 13 -7.06 -13.33 -0.87
N ILE A 14 -7.38 -12.58 0.18
CA ILE A 14 -6.40 -12.11 1.17
C ILE A 14 -6.48 -13.01 2.39
N THR A 15 -5.34 -13.57 2.77
CA THR A 15 -5.21 -14.32 4.02
C THR A 15 -4.53 -13.46 5.08
N SER A 16 -4.64 -13.86 6.35
CA SER A 16 -3.95 -13.18 7.47
C SER A 16 -2.42 -13.19 7.37
N GLN A 17 -1.83 -13.92 6.41
CA GLN A 17 -0.38 -13.96 6.18
C GLN A 17 0.05 -13.11 4.97
N ASP A 18 -0.90 -12.62 4.19
CA ASP A 18 -0.63 -11.87 2.97
C ASP A 18 -0.13 -10.45 3.29
N LYS A 19 1.09 -10.18 2.85
CA LYS A 19 1.71 -8.85 2.90
C LYS A 19 1.42 -8.07 1.62
N THR A 20 1.50 -6.75 1.69
CA THR A 20 1.30 -5.84 0.56
C THR A 20 2.00 -6.28 -0.74
N PRO A 21 3.29 -6.67 -0.77
CA PRO A 21 3.95 -6.98 -2.03
C PRO A 21 3.47 -8.30 -2.64
N ALA A 22 3.10 -9.28 -1.82
CA ALA A 22 2.52 -10.54 -2.30
C ALA A 22 1.12 -10.31 -2.90
N VAL A 23 0.34 -9.44 -2.27
CA VAL A 23 -0.98 -9.04 -2.74
C VAL A 23 -0.89 -8.28 -4.06
N VAL A 24 0.02 -7.31 -4.13
CA VAL A 24 0.27 -6.54 -5.36
C VAL A 24 0.73 -7.45 -6.49
N ALA A 25 1.68 -8.36 -6.24
CA ALA A 25 2.13 -9.34 -7.24
C ALA A 25 0.96 -10.17 -7.77
N LYS A 26 0.14 -10.74 -6.88
CA LYS A 26 -1.08 -11.48 -7.27
C LYS A 26 -2.02 -10.65 -8.15
N VAL A 27 -2.22 -9.38 -7.85
CA VAL A 27 -3.06 -8.47 -8.65
C VAL A 27 -2.44 -8.23 -10.03
N LEU A 28 -1.14 -7.96 -10.09
CA LEU A 28 -0.38 -7.75 -11.33
C LEU A 28 -0.44 -8.98 -12.23
N GLU A 29 -0.16 -10.16 -11.68
CA GLU A 29 -0.23 -11.44 -12.40
C GLU A 29 -1.65 -11.68 -12.93
N LYS A 30 -2.68 -11.42 -12.11
CA LYS A 30 -4.09 -11.49 -12.57
C LYS A 30 -4.43 -10.44 -13.63
N HIS A 31 -3.68 -9.36 -13.74
CA HIS A 31 -3.82 -8.35 -14.78
C HIS A 31 -2.96 -8.64 -16.03
N GLY A 32 -2.26 -9.79 -16.06
CA GLY A 32 -1.33 -10.14 -17.14
C GLY A 32 -0.05 -9.32 -17.13
N GLN A 33 0.29 -8.70 -16.00
CA GLN A 33 1.55 -7.99 -15.78
C GLN A 33 2.53 -8.87 -14.98
N ASP A 34 3.80 -8.47 -14.97
CA ASP A 34 4.85 -9.18 -14.26
C ASP A 34 4.82 -8.88 -12.75
N GLY A 35 4.79 -9.92 -11.92
CA GLY A 35 4.75 -9.79 -10.46
C GLY A 35 6.03 -9.24 -9.83
N GLN A 36 7.17 -9.27 -10.53
CA GLN A 36 8.44 -8.69 -10.07
C GLN A 36 8.35 -7.16 -9.96
N ASP A 37 7.44 -6.56 -10.72
CA ASP A 37 7.19 -5.13 -10.71
C ASP A 37 6.39 -4.67 -9.47
N ALA A 38 5.99 -5.59 -8.57
CA ALA A 38 5.22 -5.27 -7.37
C ALA A 38 5.84 -4.17 -6.48
N GLY A 39 7.17 -4.04 -6.47
CA GLY A 39 7.86 -2.97 -5.74
C GLY A 39 7.64 -1.57 -6.32
N ARG A 40 7.23 -1.47 -7.59
CA ARG A 40 6.91 -0.22 -8.30
C ARG A 40 5.46 0.20 -8.15
N PHE A 41 4.63 -0.61 -7.50
CA PHE A 41 3.23 -0.30 -7.25
C PHE A 41 2.96 -0.20 -5.74
N GLN A 42 1.95 0.57 -5.40
CA GLN A 42 1.43 0.72 -4.06
C GLN A 42 -0.04 0.31 -4.05
N LEU A 43 -0.42 -0.43 -3.00
CA LEU A 43 -1.81 -0.79 -2.75
C LEU A 43 -2.46 0.35 -1.96
N VAL A 44 -3.58 0.86 -2.44
CA VAL A 44 -4.35 1.92 -1.79
C VAL A 44 -5.76 1.41 -1.54
N GLN A 45 -6.22 1.44 -0.31
CA GLN A 45 -7.59 1.09 0.01
C GLN A 45 -8.50 2.29 -0.21
N LEU A 46 -9.61 2.09 -0.91
CA LEU A 46 -10.64 3.09 -1.12
C LEU A 46 -11.64 3.01 0.03
N LEU A 47 -11.82 4.11 0.76
CA LEU A 47 -12.71 4.23 1.91
C LEU A 47 -13.94 5.08 1.54
N PRO A 48 -15.07 4.91 2.24
CA PRO A 48 -16.25 5.72 2.04
C PRO A 48 -15.96 7.18 2.36
N GLY A 49 -16.54 8.06 1.52
CA GLY A 49 -16.37 9.50 1.59
C GLY A 49 -15.10 10.00 0.91
N GLU A 50 -14.73 9.41 -0.24
CA GLU A 50 -13.58 9.83 -1.07
C GLU A 50 -12.25 9.84 -0.31
N ARG A 51 -12.12 8.96 0.68
CA ARG A 51 -10.89 8.79 1.45
C ARG A 51 -10.09 7.64 0.88
N GLU A 52 -8.77 7.78 0.90
CA GLU A 52 -7.85 6.78 0.37
C GLU A 52 -6.80 6.47 1.43
N LEU A 53 -6.55 5.19 1.69
CA LEU A 53 -5.57 4.73 2.67
C LEU A 53 -4.45 3.97 1.96
N PRO A 54 -3.27 4.58 1.76
CA PRO A 54 -2.13 3.89 1.18
C PRO A 54 -1.56 2.86 2.15
N LEU A 55 -1.44 1.61 1.72
CA LEU A 55 -0.81 0.55 2.51
C LEU A 55 0.72 0.61 2.37
N PRO A 56 1.46 0.47 3.49
CA PRO A 56 2.92 0.37 3.43
C PRO A 56 3.37 -0.88 2.67
N PRO A 57 4.54 -0.83 1.98
CA PRO A 57 5.06 -1.94 1.18
C PRO A 57 5.48 -3.17 2.00
N SER A 58 5.64 -3.04 3.31
CA SER A 58 5.96 -4.17 4.21
C SER A 58 4.83 -4.54 5.16
N ALA A 59 3.68 -3.85 5.07
CA ALA A 59 2.54 -4.11 5.93
C ALA A 59 1.85 -5.44 5.57
N ASN A 60 1.17 -6.01 6.55
CA ASN A 60 0.23 -7.09 6.33
C ASN A 60 -1.12 -6.48 5.92
N VAL A 61 -1.65 -6.87 4.77
CA VAL A 61 -2.86 -6.25 4.20
C VAL A 61 -4.07 -6.54 5.08
N PHE A 62 -4.18 -7.76 5.60
CA PHE A 62 -5.31 -8.19 6.43
C PHE A 62 -5.43 -7.39 7.73
N TYR A 63 -4.31 -6.96 8.31
CA TYR A 63 -4.31 -6.15 9.53
C TYR A 63 -4.31 -4.64 9.27
N ALA A 64 -3.76 -4.20 8.13
CA ALA A 64 -3.70 -2.78 7.77
C ALA A 64 -4.98 -2.28 7.09
N MET A 65 -5.79 -3.18 6.54
CA MET A 65 -7.05 -2.81 5.91
C MET A 65 -8.10 -2.36 6.93
N ASN A 66 -8.91 -1.39 6.52
CA ASN A 66 -10.08 -0.95 7.27
C ASN A 66 -11.30 -1.83 6.96
N GLY A 67 -11.95 -2.41 7.97
CA GLY A 67 -13.16 -3.22 7.79
C GLY A 67 -14.37 -2.45 7.22
N ALA A 68 -14.30 -1.12 7.16
CA ALA A 68 -15.34 -0.29 6.53
C ALA A 68 -15.42 -0.44 5.00
N SER A 69 -14.39 -0.97 4.34
CA SER A 69 -14.36 -1.12 2.87
C SER A 69 -13.45 -2.26 2.44
N LEU A 70 -13.81 -2.93 1.35
CA LEU A 70 -12.99 -4.00 0.78
C LEU A 70 -12.46 -3.64 -0.62
N ASP A 71 -12.59 -2.38 -1.00
CA ASP A 71 -12.16 -1.84 -2.27
C ASP A 71 -10.69 -1.42 -2.20
N PHE A 72 -9.90 -1.89 -3.17
CA PHE A 72 -8.49 -1.55 -3.28
C PHE A 72 -8.17 -1.13 -4.71
N ALA A 73 -7.32 -0.12 -4.83
CA ALA A 73 -6.76 0.36 -6.08
C ALA A 73 -5.24 0.13 -6.08
N LEU A 74 -4.72 -0.25 -7.24
CA LEU A 74 -3.28 -0.33 -7.46
C LEU A 74 -2.80 0.97 -8.12
N ARG A 75 -1.82 1.63 -7.51
CA ARG A 75 -1.24 2.88 -8.03
C ARG A 75 0.27 2.72 -8.27
N PRO A 76 0.82 3.34 -9.33
CA PRO A 76 2.26 3.39 -9.51
C PRO A 76 2.89 4.20 -8.39
N ARG A 77 3.99 3.70 -7.85
CA ARG A 77 4.72 4.31 -6.74
C ARG A 77 5.61 5.43 -7.28
N ALA A 78 5.52 6.60 -6.67
CA ALA A 78 6.43 7.70 -7.00
C ALA A 78 7.87 7.37 -6.50
N PRO A 79 8.92 7.80 -7.21
CA PRO A 79 10.31 7.51 -6.83
C PRO A 79 10.68 8.06 -5.43
N ALA A 80 9.96 9.06 -4.93
CA ALA A 80 10.15 9.61 -3.59
C ALA A 80 9.71 8.67 -2.45
N ASP A 81 8.79 7.73 -2.70
CA ASP A 81 8.23 6.86 -1.66
C ASP A 81 9.13 5.65 -1.35
N LEU A 82 10.07 5.31 -2.24
CA LEU A 82 11.14 4.34 -1.97
C LEU A 82 12.07 4.80 -0.82
N SER A 83 12.05 6.11 -0.50
CA SER A 83 12.78 6.70 0.63
C SER A 83 12.04 6.60 1.97
N ALA A 84 10.79 6.16 2.02
CA ALA A 84 10.04 5.99 3.27
C ALA A 84 10.43 4.70 4.02
N THR A 85 11.72 4.35 3.99
CA THR A 85 12.31 3.55 5.07
C THR A 85 12.34 4.49 6.25
N PHE A 86 11.34 4.39 7.15
CA PHE A 86 11.24 5.00 8.47
C PHE A 86 12.13 6.23 8.71
N PRO A 87 11.60 7.43 9.04
CA PRO A 87 12.43 8.39 9.74
C PRO A 87 12.86 7.72 11.04
N LYS A 88 14.07 7.15 11.07
CA LYS A 88 14.74 6.70 12.29
C LYS A 88 14.83 7.97 13.11
N ALA A 89 13.97 8.10 14.11
CA ALA A 89 13.99 9.17 15.08
C ALA A 89 15.35 9.13 15.77
N ARG A 90 16.35 9.78 15.18
CA ARG A 90 17.61 10.08 15.82
C ARG A 90 17.37 11.39 16.57
N ALA A 91 16.80 11.27 17.76
CA ALA A 91 16.81 12.34 18.74
C ALA A 91 18.28 12.60 19.12
N ALA A 92 18.93 13.51 18.41
CA ALA A 92 20.21 14.08 18.81
C ALA A 92 19.96 14.94 20.06
N GLY A 93 20.64 14.60 21.14
CA GLY A 93 20.36 15.13 22.46
C GLY A 93 20.73 16.59 22.68
N ARG A 94 20.37 17.08 23.86
CA ARG A 94 21.24 17.98 24.62
C ARG A 94 20.91 17.89 26.11
N ARG A 95 21.94 17.54 26.88
CA ARG A 95 21.92 17.47 28.34
C ARG A 95 21.52 18.82 28.91
N ARG A 96 20.64 18.83 29.91
CA ARG A 96 20.55 19.92 30.88
C ARG A 96 20.96 19.36 32.24
N ALA A 97 22.19 19.68 32.65
CA ALA A 97 22.55 19.64 34.05
C ALA A 97 21.93 20.88 34.69
N LEU A 98 21.17 20.68 35.77
CA LEU A 98 20.74 21.75 36.66
C LEU A 98 21.85 21.95 37.69
N PHE A 99 22.25 23.20 37.89
CA PHE A 99 23.10 23.62 39.01
C PHE A 99 22.23 23.81 40.25
#